data_AF-A0A954MPB5-F1
#
_entry.id   AF-A0A954MPB5-F1
#
_cell.length_a   1.000
_cell.length_b   1.000
_cell.length_c   1.000
_cell.angle_alpha   90.00
_cell.angle_beta   90.00
_cell.angle_gamma   90.00
#
_symmetry.space_group_name_H-M   'P 1'
#
loop_
_entity.id
_entity.type
_entity.pdbx_description
1 polymer ?
#
loop_
_entity_poly.entity_id
_entity_poly.type
_entity_poly.pdbx_seq_one_letter_code
_entity_poly.pdbx_strand_id
1 'polypeptide(L)'
;THEATVEFFEQHQFFGLSSDDVYFFQQASLPAIDCESHRILMSDKATIALSPDGHGGMVRALSKSGLLQQMAERGIEHFYYHQVDNPTAIVCDPVFLGLHLTEQSDMSTKVVAKVSPQEKMGVVVSVAGQTQIIEYSDLTPEEAARRDASGQYIYWAGNTAIHAFRLDFLQRLAAMDSALSFHIAHKPVTYVDDDGRIVEAQPTAPNAHKFEQFIFDALPQARVALVMESDRAREFNPVKNATGNDSPETSRAALNRISREWALAAGAHVSADVQLEISPLFALDAEELAKKVAPGTEFSADVVLA
;
A
#
# COMPACT_ATOMS: atom_id res chain seq x y z
N THR A 1 -12.13 6.07 10.10
CA THR A 1 -10.81 6.03 10.76
C THR A 1 -10.29 7.42 11.12
N HIS A 2 -10.67 8.48 10.40
CA HIS A 2 -10.06 9.82 10.54
C HIS A 2 -9.88 10.33 11.97
N GLU A 3 -10.95 10.46 12.75
CA GLU A 3 -10.90 11.02 14.13
C GLU A 3 -9.91 10.24 15.01
N ALA A 4 -10.08 8.92 15.10
CA ALA A 4 -9.18 8.05 15.87
C ALA A 4 -7.71 8.15 15.40
N THR A 5 -7.45 8.34 14.11
CA THR A 5 -6.09 8.54 13.59
C THR A 5 -5.52 9.88 14.05
N VAL A 6 -6.27 10.98 13.94
CA VAL A 6 -5.82 12.31 14.37
C VAL A 6 -5.53 12.29 15.88
N GLU A 7 -6.47 11.79 16.68
CA GLU A 7 -6.31 11.68 18.13
C GLU A 7 -5.08 10.85 18.52
N PHE A 8 -4.82 9.74 17.82
CA PHE A 8 -3.65 8.90 18.08
C PHE A 8 -2.33 9.62 17.82
N PHE A 9 -2.24 10.41 16.72
CA PHE A 9 -1.06 11.22 16.44
C PHE A 9 -0.86 12.34 17.46
N GLU A 10 -1.94 13.02 17.86
CA GLU A 10 -1.88 14.07 18.89
C GLU A 10 -1.43 13.50 20.24
N GLN A 11 -1.98 12.36 20.67
CA GLN A 11 -1.60 11.67 21.90
C GLN A 11 -0.12 11.29 21.94
N HIS A 12 0.48 10.98 20.77
CA HIS A 12 1.89 10.61 20.64
C HIS A 12 2.76 11.78 20.15
N GLN A 13 2.27 13.02 20.24
CA GLN A 13 3.02 14.23 19.89
C GLN A 13 3.64 14.14 18.48
N PHE A 14 2.86 13.63 17.52
CA PHE A 14 3.25 13.42 16.11
C PHE A 14 4.53 12.59 15.93
N PHE A 15 4.88 11.75 16.92
CA PHE A 15 6.10 10.94 16.93
C PHE A 15 7.38 11.77 16.75
N GLY A 16 7.36 13.03 17.21
CA GLY A 16 8.49 13.97 17.10
C GLY A 16 8.52 14.78 15.79
N LEU A 17 7.58 14.56 14.86
CA LEU A 17 7.42 15.39 13.67
C LEU A 17 6.75 16.73 14.03
N SER A 18 6.97 17.74 13.19
CA SER A 18 6.22 19.00 13.28
C SER A 18 4.77 18.76 12.88
N SER A 19 3.81 19.25 13.68
CA SER A 19 2.39 19.21 13.30
C SER A 19 2.09 20.03 12.05
N ASP A 20 2.93 21.02 11.72
CA ASP A 20 2.83 21.81 10.47
C ASP A 20 3.21 21.01 9.22
N ASP A 21 3.80 19.82 9.40
CA ASP A 21 4.24 18.92 8.32
C ASP A 21 3.40 17.65 8.19
N VAL A 22 2.43 17.44 9.08
CA VAL A 22 1.54 16.28 9.07
C VAL A 22 0.13 16.70 8.71
N TYR A 23 -0.32 16.30 7.52
CA TYR A 23 -1.62 16.67 6.98
C TYR A 23 -2.55 15.46 6.95
N PHE A 24 -3.74 15.61 7.53
CA PHE A 24 -4.80 14.61 7.45
C PHE A 24 -5.87 15.08 6.46
N PHE A 25 -6.34 14.16 5.62
CA PHE A 25 -7.46 14.39 4.72
C PHE A 25 -8.32 13.12 4.63
N GLN A 26 -9.54 13.27 4.13
CA GLN A 26 -10.48 12.16 4.00
C GLN A 26 -10.83 11.93 2.54
N GLN A 27 -10.74 10.68 2.11
CA GLN A 27 -11.32 10.24 0.85
C GLN A 27 -12.85 10.23 0.94
N ALA A 28 -13.52 10.23 -0.21
CA ALA A 28 -14.97 10.20 -0.22
C ALA A 28 -15.48 8.80 0.11
N SER A 29 -16.77 8.73 0.41
CA SER A 29 -17.49 7.47 0.48
C SER A 29 -18.61 7.47 -0.55
N LEU A 30 -18.85 6.31 -1.15
CA LEU A 30 -19.90 6.09 -2.14
C LEU A 30 -21.01 5.21 -1.55
N PRO A 31 -22.27 5.41 -1.97
CA PRO A 31 -23.38 4.54 -1.58
C PRO A 31 -23.17 3.09 -2.04
N ALA A 32 -23.50 2.14 -1.17
CA ALA A 32 -23.68 0.75 -1.55
C ALA A 32 -25.02 0.59 -2.28
N ILE A 33 -25.01 -0.16 -3.39
CA ILE A 33 -26.18 -0.37 -4.24
C ILE A 33 -26.59 -1.83 -4.16
N ASP A 34 -27.86 -2.10 -3.86
CA ASP A 34 -28.41 -3.44 -3.83
C ASP A 34 -28.29 -4.13 -5.21
N CYS A 35 -27.85 -5.39 -5.21
CA CYS A 35 -27.58 -6.13 -6.45
C CYS A 35 -28.84 -6.43 -7.27
N GLU A 36 -30.02 -6.54 -6.65
CA GLU A 36 -31.25 -6.96 -7.32
C GLU A 36 -32.14 -5.77 -7.68
N SER A 37 -32.38 -4.89 -6.70
CA SER A 37 -33.27 -3.73 -6.84
C SER A 37 -32.56 -2.51 -7.42
N HIS A 38 -31.23 -2.49 -7.45
CA HIS A 38 -30.38 -1.38 -7.87
C HIS A 38 -30.65 -0.08 -7.07
N ARG A 39 -31.19 -0.21 -5.85
CA ARG A 39 -31.43 0.92 -4.96
C ARG A 39 -30.24 1.16 -4.05
N ILE A 40 -30.11 2.41 -3.58
CA ILE A 40 -29.17 2.74 -2.52
C ILE A 40 -29.60 2.02 -1.24
N LEU A 41 -28.66 1.31 -0.63
CA LEU A 41 -28.85 0.68 0.67
C LEU A 41 -28.78 1.72 1.78
N MET A 42 -29.61 1.51 2.81
CA MET A 42 -29.64 2.32 4.03
C MET A 42 -29.02 1.51 5.16
N SER A 43 -28.08 2.08 5.91
CA SER A 43 -27.48 1.42 7.09
C SER A 43 -28.40 1.48 8.31
N ASP A 44 -29.22 2.53 8.38
CA ASP A 44 -30.31 2.69 9.34
C ASP A 44 -31.45 3.50 8.69
N LYS A 45 -32.53 3.81 9.44
CA LYS A 45 -33.72 4.50 8.89
C LYS A 45 -33.47 5.93 8.36
N ALA A 46 -32.33 6.55 8.71
CA ALA A 46 -31.99 7.92 8.35
C ALA A 46 -30.63 8.02 7.62
N THR A 47 -29.84 6.96 7.58
CA THR A 47 -28.45 6.98 7.08
C THR A 47 -28.25 6.03 5.91
N ILE A 48 -27.58 6.52 4.86
CA ILE A 48 -27.17 5.71 3.71
C ILE A 48 -26.01 4.79 4.10
N ALA A 49 -26.04 3.54 3.65
CA ALA A 49 -24.90 2.64 3.75
C ALA A 49 -23.79 3.10 2.79
N LEU A 50 -22.71 3.64 3.35
CA LEU A 50 -21.57 4.16 2.62
C LEU A 50 -20.36 3.23 2.73
N SER A 51 -19.53 3.19 1.68
CA SER A 51 -18.20 2.58 1.70
C SER A 51 -17.16 3.54 1.12
N PRO A 52 -15.90 3.49 1.57
CA PRO A 52 -14.83 4.27 0.96
C PRO A 52 -14.74 4.03 -0.56
N ASP A 53 -14.36 5.05 -1.32
CA ASP A 53 -14.31 5.05 -2.79
C ASP A 53 -13.06 4.38 -3.40
N GLY A 54 -12.37 3.54 -2.62
CA GLY A 54 -11.12 2.89 -3.02
C GLY A 54 -9.90 3.82 -2.95
N HIS A 55 -8.70 3.23 -2.96
CA HIS A 55 -7.45 4.00 -2.79
C HIS A 55 -7.16 4.99 -3.94
N GLY A 56 -7.77 4.81 -5.11
CA GLY A 56 -7.74 5.79 -6.21
C GLY A 56 -8.48 7.10 -5.88
N GLY A 57 -9.45 7.07 -4.96
CA GLY A 57 -10.16 8.26 -4.48
C GLY A 57 -9.25 9.31 -3.84
N MET A 58 -8.04 8.90 -3.43
CA MET A 58 -6.97 9.77 -2.94
C MET A 58 -6.72 10.98 -3.86
N VAL A 59 -6.63 10.78 -5.18
CA VAL A 59 -6.26 11.85 -6.12
C VAL A 59 -7.26 13.01 -6.04
N ARG A 60 -8.55 12.68 -6.04
CA ARG A 60 -9.64 13.66 -5.91
C ARG A 60 -9.67 14.27 -4.52
N ALA A 61 -9.41 13.49 -3.47
CA ALA A 61 -9.39 13.96 -2.10
C ALA A 61 -8.26 14.96 -1.84
N LEU A 62 -7.05 14.70 -2.36
CA LEU A 62 -5.91 15.62 -2.32
C LEU A 62 -6.19 16.93 -3.08
N SER A 63 -6.85 16.84 -4.23
CA SER A 63 -7.25 18.03 -4.99
C SER A 63 -8.28 18.88 -4.24
N LYS A 64 -9.37 18.26 -3.77
CA LYS A 64 -10.47 18.96 -3.07
C LYS A 64 -10.05 19.57 -1.74
N SER A 65 -9.09 18.96 -1.04
CA SER A 65 -8.54 19.49 0.21
C SER A 65 -7.57 20.66 0.00
N GLY A 66 -7.21 20.97 -1.25
CA GLY A 66 -6.20 21.99 -1.56
C GLY A 66 -4.76 21.52 -1.34
N LEU A 67 -4.55 20.28 -0.90
CA LEU A 67 -3.21 19.77 -0.58
C LEU A 67 -2.30 19.72 -1.81
N LEU A 68 -2.81 19.40 -3.00
CA LEU A 68 -2.00 19.46 -4.23
C LEU A 68 -1.48 20.88 -4.52
N GLN A 69 -2.27 21.91 -4.21
CA GLN A 69 -1.83 23.30 -4.37
C GLN A 69 -0.81 23.67 -3.29
N GLN A 70 -1.09 23.33 -2.04
CA GLN A 70 -0.19 23.61 -0.92
C GLN A 70 1.18 22.93 -1.12
N MET A 71 1.21 21.69 -1.62
CA MET A 71 2.43 20.99 -1.97
C MET A 71 3.23 21.74 -3.05
N ALA A 72 2.55 22.27 -4.08
CA ALA A 72 3.17 23.09 -5.12
C ALA A 72 3.79 24.37 -4.53
N GLU A 73 3.06 25.06 -3.66
CA GLU A 73 3.52 26.29 -2.97
C GLU A 73 4.73 26.03 -2.07
N ARG A 74 4.85 24.82 -1.53
CA ARG A 74 6.01 24.36 -0.75
C ARG A 74 7.18 23.87 -1.61
N GLY A 75 7.04 23.84 -2.95
CA GLY A 75 8.08 23.36 -3.86
C GLY A 75 8.25 21.83 -3.89
N ILE A 76 7.22 21.07 -3.49
CA ILE A 76 7.23 19.61 -3.57
C ILE A 76 6.90 19.19 -5.00
N GLU A 77 7.78 18.44 -5.64
CA GLU A 77 7.60 17.99 -7.02
C GLU A 77 7.26 16.49 -7.13
N HIS A 78 7.58 15.69 -6.10
CA HIS A 78 7.48 14.24 -6.13
C HIS A 78 6.83 13.69 -4.86
N PHE A 79 6.08 12.60 -5.02
CA PHE A 79 5.34 11.93 -3.96
C PHE A 79 5.83 10.50 -3.82
N TYR A 80 6.02 10.07 -2.58
CA TYR A 80 6.06 8.66 -2.21
C TYR A 80 4.70 8.27 -1.66
N TYR A 81 4.19 7.12 -2.11
CA TYR A 81 2.93 6.53 -1.67
C TYR A 81 3.18 5.09 -1.28
N HIS A 82 2.54 4.64 -0.21
CA HIS A 82 2.46 3.24 0.16
C HIS A 82 1.17 2.96 0.93
N GLN A 83 0.78 1.69 1.00
CA GLN A 83 -0.25 1.25 1.94
C GLN A 83 0.36 0.97 3.32
N VAL A 84 -0.40 1.31 4.37
CA VAL A 84 0.03 1.29 5.77
C VAL A 84 0.29 -0.13 6.31
N ASP A 85 -0.17 -1.16 5.61
CA ASP A 85 -0.13 -2.55 6.08
C ASP A 85 1.25 -3.21 5.95
N ASN A 86 2.28 -2.52 5.45
CA ASN A 86 3.62 -3.06 5.27
C ASN A 86 4.67 -2.42 6.20
N PRO A 87 4.93 -3.00 7.39
CA PRO A 87 5.91 -2.47 8.35
C PRO A 87 7.36 -2.45 7.85
N THR A 88 7.70 -3.23 6.82
CA THR A 88 9.06 -3.27 6.26
C THR A 88 9.24 -2.34 5.06
N ALA A 89 8.23 -1.53 4.73
CA ALA A 89 8.36 -0.55 3.65
C ALA A 89 9.43 0.49 3.99
N ILE A 90 10.36 0.70 3.06
CA ILE A 90 11.36 1.76 3.18
C ILE A 90 10.70 3.08 2.74
N VAL A 91 10.18 3.83 3.72
CA VAL A 91 9.48 5.10 3.48
C VAL A 91 10.43 6.08 2.80
N CYS A 92 9.99 6.63 1.66
CA CYS A 92 10.78 7.54 0.84
C CYS A 92 12.16 6.98 0.43
N ASP A 93 12.22 5.69 0.06
CA ASP A 93 13.44 5.03 -0.40
C ASP A 93 14.21 5.87 -1.45
N PRO A 94 15.44 6.34 -1.13
CA PRO A 94 16.21 7.20 -2.01
C PRO A 94 16.65 6.50 -3.30
N VAL A 95 16.81 5.17 -3.32
CA VAL A 95 17.18 4.44 -4.54
C VAL A 95 16.01 4.45 -5.52
N PHE A 96 14.81 4.11 -5.03
CA PHE A 96 13.59 4.13 -5.82
C PHE A 96 13.24 5.53 -6.33
N LEU A 97 13.30 6.54 -5.44
CA LEU A 97 13.04 7.94 -5.82
C LEU A 97 14.12 8.47 -6.79
N GLY A 98 15.39 8.10 -6.58
CA GLY A 98 16.49 8.46 -7.47
C GLY A 98 16.30 7.90 -8.88
N LEU A 99 15.84 6.66 -9.01
CA LEU A 99 15.50 6.07 -10.31
C LEU A 99 14.28 6.73 -10.94
N HIS A 100 13.22 7.01 -10.17
CA HIS A 100 12.06 7.78 -10.63
C HIS A 100 12.45 9.14 -11.23
N LEU A 101 13.37 9.86 -10.56
CA LEU A 101 13.90 11.14 -11.02
C LEU A 101 14.76 11.00 -12.29
N THR A 102 15.68 10.04 -12.29
CA THR A 102 16.63 9.82 -13.40
C THR A 102 15.91 9.46 -14.70
N GLU A 103 14.90 8.60 -14.60
CA GLU A 103 14.08 8.17 -15.74
C GLU A 103 12.96 9.16 -16.09
N GLN A 104 12.88 10.29 -15.36
CA GLN A 104 11.84 11.32 -15.55
C GLN A 104 10.42 10.74 -15.55
N SER A 105 10.18 9.75 -14.68
CA SER A 105 8.93 9.00 -14.66
C SER A 105 7.76 9.85 -14.15
N ASP A 106 6.59 9.73 -14.76
CA ASP A 106 5.35 10.34 -14.25
C ASP A 106 4.83 9.54 -13.03
N MET A 107 4.92 8.21 -13.12
CA MET A 107 4.55 7.27 -12.07
C MET A 107 5.49 6.06 -12.05
N SER A 108 6.07 5.77 -10.89
CA SER A 108 6.86 4.55 -10.67
C SER A 108 6.13 3.61 -9.73
N THR A 109 6.32 2.31 -9.89
CA THR A 109 5.80 1.29 -8.97
C THR A 109 6.88 0.31 -8.58
N LYS A 110 6.90 -0.09 -7.30
CA LYS A 110 7.67 -1.25 -6.85
C LYS A 110 6.89 -2.54 -7.09
N VAL A 111 7.62 -3.59 -7.42
CA VAL A 111 7.09 -4.94 -7.53
C VAL A 111 8.00 -5.93 -6.81
N VAL A 112 7.44 -7.06 -6.43
CA VAL A 112 8.22 -8.22 -5.98
C VAL A 112 7.85 -9.44 -6.80
N ALA A 113 8.78 -10.37 -6.94
CA ALA A 113 8.45 -11.65 -7.53
C ALA A 113 7.38 -12.38 -6.71
N LYS A 114 6.32 -12.82 -7.40
CA LYS A 114 5.31 -13.70 -6.82
C LYS A 114 5.94 -15.04 -6.46
N VAL A 115 5.59 -15.55 -5.28
CA VAL A 115 6.08 -16.85 -4.80
C VAL A 115 5.21 -18.02 -5.27
N SER A 116 3.98 -17.71 -5.69
CA SER A 116 3.05 -18.70 -6.25
C SER A 116 2.04 -18.01 -7.19
N PRO A 117 1.43 -18.76 -8.13
CA PRO A 117 0.42 -18.18 -9.01
C PRO A 117 -0.88 -17.84 -8.23
N GLN A 118 -1.15 -18.52 -7.11
CA GLN A 118 -2.30 -18.28 -6.22
C GLN A 118 -2.13 -17.09 -5.28
N GLU A 119 -0.97 -16.44 -5.25
CA GLU A 119 -0.73 -15.29 -4.41
C GLU A 119 -1.66 -14.12 -4.81
N LYS A 120 -2.41 -13.60 -3.83
CA LYS A 120 -3.44 -12.56 -4.01
C LYS A 120 -2.83 -11.18 -4.13
N MET A 121 -2.21 -10.94 -5.28
CA MET A 121 -1.58 -9.68 -5.63
C MET A 121 -1.87 -9.36 -7.09
N GLY A 122 -2.26 -8.12 -7.37
CA GLY A 122 -2.27 -7.59 -8.72
C GLY A 122 -0.88 -7.72 -9.36
N VAL A 123 -0.85 -7.90 -10.68
CA VAL A 123 0.38 -8.09 -11.44
C VAL A 123 0.57 -6.95 -12.43
N VAL A 124 1.79 -6.41 -12.46
CA VAL A 124 2.18 -5.41 -13.44
C VAL A 124 2.43 -6.09 -14.78
N VAL A 125 1.81 -5.56 -15.83
CA VAL A 125 1.90 -6.08 -17.19
C VAL A 125 2.06 -4.93 -18.20
N SER A 126 2.50 -5.27 -19.40
CA SER A 126 2.40 -4.37 -20.57
C SER A 126 1.30 -4.88 -21.49
N VAL A 127 0.27 -4.06 -21.71
CA VAL A 127 -0.81 -4.35 -22.66
C VAL A 127 -0.78 -3.29 -23.75
N ALA A 128 -0.57 -3.72 -25.00
CA ALA A 128 -0.41 -2.83 -26.15
C ALA A 128 0.62 -1.69 -25.93
N GLY A 129 1.69 -1.97 -25.17
CA GLY A 129 2.75 -1.01 -24.87
C GLY A 129 2.47 -0.09 -23.67
N GLN A 130 1.31 -0.21 -23.02
CA GLN A 130 0.98 0.54 -21.81
C GLN A 130 1.21 -0.30 -20.56
N THR A 131 1.89 0.26 -19.57
CA THR A 131 2.05 -0.36 -18.25
C THR A 131 0.74 -0.25 -17.49
N GLN A 132 0.27 -1.37 -16.95
CA GLN A 132 -0.96 -1.43 -16.15
C GLN A 132 -0.85 -2.55 -15.11
N ILE A 133 -1.75 -2.52 -14.13
CA ILE A 133 -1.90 -3.61 -13.17
C ILE A 133 -3.20 -4.34 -13.47
N ILE A 134 -3.13 -5.67 -13.55
CA ILE A 134 -4.31 -6.55 -13.59
C ILE A 134 -4.47 -7.12 -12.20
N GLU A 135 -5.65 -6.96 -11.59
CA GLU A 135 -5.91 -7.53 -10.28
C GLU A 135 -5.96 -9.05 -10.31
N TYR A 136 -5.61 -9.69 -9.19
CA TYR A 136 -5.55 -11.16 -9.13
C TYR A 136 -6.92 -11.81 -9.37
N SER A 137 -8.01 -11.09 -9.09
CA SER A 137 -9.38 -11.54 -9.34
C SER A 137 -9.74 -11.60 -10.82
N ASP A 138 -9.00 -10.90 -11.67
CA ASP A 138 -9.28 -10.79 -13.10
C ASP A 138 -8.48 -11.81 -13.92
N LEU A 139 -7.63 -12.62 -13.27
CA LEU A 139 -6.88 -13.70 -13.90
C LEU A 139 -7.48 -15.06 -13.57
N THR A 140 -7.65 -15.90 -14.59
CA THR A 140 -7.97 -17.31 -14.36
C THR A 140 -6.78 -18.04 -13.71
N PRO A 141 -7.02 -19.15 -12.98
CA PRO A 141 -5.93 -19.96 -12.42
C PRO A 141 -4.95 -20.48 -13.47
N GLU A 142 -5.43 -20.77 -14.68
CA GLU A 142 -4.60 -21.17 -15.82
C GLU A 142 -3.70 -20.01 -16.24
N GLU A 143 -4.25 -18.82 -16.45
CA GLU A 143 -3.48 -17.63 -16.83
C GLU A 143 -2.43 -17.29 -15.78
N ALA A 144 -2.81 -17.23 -14.51
CA ALA A 144 -1.91 -16.92 -13.40
C ALA A 144 -0.73 -17.92 -13.32
N ALA A 145 -0.95 -19.18 -13.70
CA ALA A 145 0.06 -20.23 -13.69
C ALA A 145 0.91 -20.31 -14.98
N ARG A 146 0.63 -19.48 -16.00
CA ARG A 146 1.38 -19.50 -17.27
C ARG A 146 2.85 -19.22 -17.05
N ARG A 147 3.69 -19.96 -17.76
CA ARG A 147 5.14 -19.82 -17.76
C ARG A 147 5.66 -19.49 -19.16
N ASP A 148 6.78 -18.79 -19.20
CA ASP A 148 7.53 -18.55 -20.44
C ASP A 148 8.41 -19.76 -20.80
N ALA A 149 9.20 -19.62 -21.88
CA ALA A 149 10.11 -20.67 -22.35
C ALA A 149 11.26 -20.98 -21.36
N SER A 150 11.56 -20.08 -20.44
CA SER A 150 12.56 -20.28 -19.38
C SER A 150 11.98 -20.99 -18.15
N GLY A 151 10.66 -21.18 -18.10
CA GLY A 151 9.95 -21.74 -16.97
C GLY A 151 9.62 -20.71 -15.88
N GLN A 152 9.86 -19.42 -16.10
CA GLN A 152 9.42 -18.36 -15.17
C GLN A 152 7.95 -18.04 -15.37
N TYR A 153 7.27 -17.58 -14.31
CA TYR A 153 5.89 -17.13 -14.45
C TYR A 153 5.82 -15.90 -15.36
N ILE A 154 4.89 -15.90 -16.32
CA ILE A 154 4.67 -14.71 -17.16
C ILE A 154 4.17 -13.56 -16.28
N TYR A 155 3.22 -13.86 -15.39
CA TYR A 155 2.66 -12.92 -14.43
C TYR A 155 3.37 -13.02 -13.08
N TRP A 156 4.65 -12.62 -13.05
CA TRP A 156 5.50 -12.69 -11.86
C TRP A 156 5.56 -11.39 -11.06
N ALA A 157 5.41 -10.24 -11.73
CA ALA A 157 5.67 -8.91 -11.17
C ALA A 157 4.51 -8.45 -10.28
N GLY A 158 4.52 -8.87 -9.02
CA GLY A 158 3.48 -8.61 -8.06
C GLY A 158 3.53 -7.18 -7.51
N ASN A 159 2.42 -6.46 -7.57
CA ASN A 159 2.28 -5.11 -7.07
C ASN A 159 2.41 -5.06 -5.53
N THR A 160 3.30 -4.21 -5.03
CA THR A 160 3.48 -3.98 -3.58
C THR A 160 2.65 -2.82 -3.03
N ALA A 161 1.89 -2.13 -3.90
CA ALA A 161 1.18 -0.90 -3.59
C ALA A 161 2.09 0.23 -3.07
N ILE A 162 3.37 0.22 -3.47
CA ILE A 162 4.33 1.30 -3.25
C ILE A 162 4.57 2.00 -4.59
N HIS A 163 4.29 3.29 -4.63
CA HIS A 163 4.34 4.09 -5.83
C HIS A 163 5.10 5.41 -5.60
N ALA A 164 5.64 5.97 -6.68
CA ALA A 164 6.09 7.35 -6.71
C ALA A 164 5.37 8.11 -7.83
N PHE A 165 5.05 9.38 -7.60
CA PHE A 165 4.35 10.22 -8.57
C PHE A 165 5.02 11.58 -8.72
N ARG A 166 4.96 12.16 -9.92
CA ARG A 166 5.15 13.60 -10.09
C ARG A 166 3.91 14.37 -9.65
N LEU A 167 4.10 15.56 -9.07
CA LEU A 167 3.00 16.45 -8.70
C LEU A 167 2.15 16.85 -9.91
N ASP A 168 2.80 17.24 -11.00
CA ASP A 168 2.11 17.67 -12.22
C ASP A 168 1.27 16.54 -12.83
N PHE A 169 1.70 15.28 -12.68
CA PHE A 169 0.92 14.11 -13.06
C PHE A 169 -0.33 13.95 -12.19
N LEU A 170 -0.23 14.04 -10.87
CA LEU A 170 -1.40 13.98 -9.98
C LEU A 170 -2.38 15.13 -10.23
N GLN A 171 -1.87 16.34 -10.49
CA GLN A 171 -2.71 17.49 -10.85
C GLN A 171 -3.45 17.27 -12.18
N ARG A 172 -2.77 16.71 -13.19
CA ARG A 172 -3.42 16.33 -14.46
C ARG A 172 -4.51 15.29 -14.25
N LEU A 173 -4.23 14.23 -13.48
CA LEU A 173 -5.23 13.20 -13.17
C LEU A 173 -6.44 13.79 -12.45
N ALA A 174 -6.22 14.68 -11.47
CA ALA A 174 -7.31 15.32 -10.73
C ALA A 174 -8.19 16.23 -11.61
N ALA A 175 -7.63 16.78 -12.70
CA ALA A 175 -8.36 17.64 -13.64
C ALA A 175 -9.10 16.86 -14.74
N MET A 176 -8.82 15.57 -14.91
CA MET A 176 -9.52 14.72 -15.88
C MET A 176 -10.81 14.16 -15.29
N ASP A 177 -11.92 14.33 -16.01
CA ASP A 177 -13.14 13.60 -15.71
C ASP A 177 -12.90 12.10 -15.93
N SER A 178 -13.24 11.28 -14.93
CA SER A 178 -13.11 9.82 -14.99
C SER A 178 -11.69 9.30 -15.24
N ALA A 179 -10.67 9.96 -14.67
CA ALA A 179 -9.27 9.55 -14.79
C ALA A 179 -9.01 8.10 -14.34
N LEU A 180 -9.75 7.65 -13.32
CA LEU A 180 -9.69 6.30 -12.77
C LEU A 180 -11.08 5.66 -12.86
N SER A 181 -11.13 4.45 -13.40
CA SER A 181 -12.38 3.69 -13.55
C SER A 181 -12.92 3.22 -12.21
N PHE A 182 -14.24 3.05 -12.13
CA PHE A 182 -14.86 2.35 -11.01
C PHE A 182 -14.82 0.84 -11.25
N HIS A 183 -14.30 0.13 -10.25
CA HIS A 183 -14.37 -1.32 -10.13
C HIS A 183 -15.53 -1.70 -9.21
N ILE A 184 -16.26 -2.75 -9.58
CA ILE A 184 -17.44 -3.21 -8.84
C ILE A 184 -17.01 -4.36 -7.92
N ALA A 185 -17.07 -4.13 -6.61
CA ALA A 185 -16.84 -5.16 -5.60
C ALA A 185 -18.19 -5.67 -5.06
N HIS A 186 -18.41 -6.98 -5.12
CA HIS A 186 -19.62 -7.61 -4.56
C HIS A 186 -19.37 -7.91 -3.09
N LYS A 187 -20.08 -7.22 -2.20
CA LYS A 187 -19.86 -7.35 -0.75
C LYS A 187 -21.16 -7.57 0.02
N PRO A 188 -21.10 -8.33 1.13
CA PRO A 188 -22.19 -8.38 2.07
C PRO A 188 -22.26 -7.05 2.83
N VAL A 189 -23.45 -6.46 2.91
CA VAL A 189 -23.73 -5.17 3.57
C VAL A 189 -25.00 -5.33 4.41
N THR A 190 -24.88 -5.06 5.72
CA THR A 190 -26.05 -4.95 6.61
C THR A 190 -26.85 -3.72 6.20
N TYR A 191 -28.16 -3.86 6.05
CA TYR A 191 -29.04 -2.79 5.57
C TYR A 191 -30.40 -2.81 6.24
N VAL A 192 -31.21 -1.77 6.01
CA VAL A 192 -32.60 -1.70 6.46
C VAL A 192 -33.57 -1.98 5.31
N ASP A 193 -34.50 -2.91 5.51
CA ASP A 193 -35.55 -3.26 4.53
C ASP A 193 -36.72 -2.25 4.49
N ASP A 194 -37.66 -2.47 3.57
CA ASP A 194 -38.85 -1.62 3.39
C ASP A 194 -39.77 -1.59 4.64
N ASP A 195 -39.71 -2.59 5.51
CA ASP A 195 -40.43 -2.64 6.79
C ASP A 195 -39.68 -1.89 7.92
N GLY A 196 -38.48 -1.39 7.64
CA GLY A 196 -37.63 -0.71 8.62
C GLY A 196 -36.91 -1.67 9.58
N ARG A 197 -36.73 -2.94 9.20
CA ARG A 197 -35.97 -3.95 9.97
C ARG A 197 -34.54 -4.03 9.48
N ILE A 198 -33.61 -4.30 10.39
CA ILE A 198 -32.21 -4.54 10.06
C ILE A 198 -32.07 -5.95 9.50
N VAL A 199 -31.52 -6.05 8.29
CA VAL A 199 -31.13 -7.29 7.63
C VAL A 199 -29.62 -7.42 7.72
N GLU A 200 -29.17 -8.40 8.50
CA GLU A 200 -27.75 -8.66 8.71
C GLU A 200 -27.06 -9.23 7.47
N ALA A 201 -25.85 -8.75 7.21
CA ALA A 201 -25.04 -9.20 6.09
C ALA A 201 -24.66 -10.68 6.24
N GLN A 202 -24.83 -11.46 5.17
CA GLN A 202 -24.40 -12.86 5.13
C GLN A 202 -23.03 -12.97 4.44
N PRO A 203 -21.96 -13.39 5.14
CA PRO A 203 -20.60 -13.39 4.56
C PRO A 203 -20.47 -14.18 3.25
N THR A 204 -21.30 -15.20 3.07
CA THR A 204 -21.30 -16.10 1.90
C THR A 204 -22.28 -15.69 0.80
N ALA A 205 -23.09 -14.65 1.02
CA ALA A 205 -24.09 -14.17 0.06
C ALA A 205 -24.04 -12.63 -0.04
N PRO A 206 -23.13 -12.09 -0.88
CA PRO A 206 -23.06 -10.66 -1.14
C PRO A 206 -24.38 -10.11 -1.70
N ASN A 207 -24.87 -9.01 -1.12
CA ASN A 207 -26.13 -8.36 -1.51
C ASN A 207 -25.93 -6.97 -2.12
N ALA A 208 -24.70 -6.44 -2.16
CA ALA A 208 -24.43 -5.10 -2.64
C ALA A 208 -23.25 -4.99 -3.60
N HIS A 209 -23.41 -4.11 -4.59
CA HIS A 209 -22.33 -3.51 -5.37
C HIS A 209 -21.72 -2.34 -4.59
N LYS A 210 -20.40 -2.37 -4.42
CA LYS A 210 -19.58 -1.24 -3.97
C LYS A 210 -18.67 -0.81 -5.12
N PHE A 211 -18.42 0.49 -5.21
CA PHE A 211 -17.60 1.08 -6.24
C PHE A 211 -16.28 1.55 -5.65
N GLU A 212 -15.17 1.09 -6.21
CA GLU A 212 -13.83 1.45 -5.78
C GLU A 212 -13.02 1.93 -6.98
N GLN A 213 -12.23 2.98 -6.80
CA GLN A 213 -11.20 3.38 -7.75
C GLN A 213 -9.86 2.85 -7.25
N PHE A 214 -9.00 2.44 -8.19
CA PHE A 214 -7.67 1.95 -7.85
C PHE A 214 -6.60 2.94 -8.31
N ILE A 215 -5.69 3.30 -7.40
CA ILE A 215 -4.61 4.26 -7.67
C ILE A 215 -3.69 3.80 -8.82
N PHE A 216 -3.53 2.49 -8.99
CA PHE A 216 -2.68 1.94 -10.05
C PHE A 216 -3.31 2.03 -11.44
N ASP A 217 -4.61 2.33 -11.55
CA ASP A 217 -5.25 2.65 -12.84
C ASP A 217 -4.75 3.98 -13.42
N ALA A 218 -3.93 4.72 -12.65
CA ALA A 218 -3.17 5.85 -13.15
C ALA A 218 -2.01 5.44 -14.08
N LEU A 219 -1.47 4.21 -13.96
CA LEU A 219 -0.28 3.78 -14.73
C LEU A 219 -0.43 3.97 -16.25
N PRO A 220 -1.56 3.61 -16.90
CA PRO A 220 -1.74 3.85 -18.33
C PRO A 220 -1.74 5.33 -18.76
N GLN A 221 -1.97 6.26 -17.81
CA GLN A 221 -2.00 7.70 -18.06
C GLN A 221 -0.60 8.35 -17.93
N ALA A 222 0.37 7.62 -17.40
CA ALA A 222 1.75 8.07 -17.26
C ALA A 222 2.45 8.04 -18.64
N ARG A 223 3.15 9.13 -19.00
CA ARG A 223 3.97 9.14 -20.21
C ARG A 223 5.17 8.21 -20.10
N VAL A 224 5.74 8.16 -18.89
CA VAL A 224 6.81 7.25 -18.51
C VAL A 224 6.37 6.56 -17.23
N ALA A 225 6.02 5.27 -17.34
CA ALA A 225 5.71 4.39 -16.23
C ALA A 225 6.90 3.49 -15.93
N LEU A 226 7.48 3.61 -14.74
CA LEU A 226 8.63 2.83 -14.33
C LEU A 226 8.21 1.69 -13.39
N VAL A 227 8.81 0.52 -13.57
CA VAL A 227 8.63 -0.64 -12.69
C VAL A 227 9.97 -1.02 -12.11
N MET A 228 10.08 -1.06 -10.79
CA MET A 228 11.30 -1.47 -10.08
C MET A 228 11.04 -2.74 -9.28
N GLU A 229 11.76 -3.81 -9.59
CA GLU A 229 11.78 -4.99 -8.73
C GLU A 229 12.51 -4.65 -7.42
N SER A 230 11.95 -5.11 -6.30
CA SER A 230 12.47 -4.90 -4.95
C SER A 230 12.71 -6.24 -4.25
N ASP A 231 13.58 -6.24 -3.24
CA ASP A 231 13.82 -7.43 -2.45
C ASP A 231 12.61 -7.68 -1.53
N ARG A 232 11.84 -8.73 -1.82
CA ARG A 232 10.67 -9.12 -1.03
C ARG A 232 11.00 -9.28 0.45
N ALA A 233 12.07 -10.01 0.76
CA ALA A 233 12.40 -10.33 2.14
C ALA A 233 12.71 -9.06 2.91
N ARG A 234 13.35 -8.08 2.27
CA ARG A 234 13.69 -6.80 2.88
C ARG A 234 12.50 -5.83 2.95
N GLU A 235 11.67 -5.77 1.92
CA GLU A 235 10.77 -4.62 1.71
C GLU A 235 9.28 -4.95 1.74
N PHE A 236 8.87 -6.22 1.66
CA PHE A 236 7.45 -6.58 1.50
C PHE A 236 7.00 -7.71 2.43
N ASN A 237 6.57 -7.32 3.64
CA ASN A 237 6.07 -8.22 4.67
C ASN A 237 4.77 -7.67 5.27
N PRO A 238 3.65 -7.70 4.51
CA PRO A 238 2.41 -7.03 4.88
C PRO A 238 1.64 -7.74 6.01
N VAL A 239 0.73 -7.01 6.64
CA VAL A 239 -0.20 -7.48 7.68
C VAL A 239 -1.63 -7.40 7.15
N LYS A 240 -2.11 -8.53 6.63
CA LYS A 240 -3.46 -8.69 6.05
C LYS A 240 -4.34 -9.65 6.84
N ASN A 241 -3.74 -10.57 7.59
CA ASN A 241 -4.43 -11.61 8.35
C ASN A 241 -4.11 -11.48 9.84
N ALA A 242 -5.02 -11.93 10.71
CA ALA A 242 -4.77 -11.94 12.15
C ALA A 242 -3.66 -12.92 12.56
N THR A 243 -3.54 -14.05 11.85
CA THR A 243 -2.55 -15.12 12.07
C THR A 243 -2.16 -15.77 10.75
N GLY A 244 -1.07 -16.54 10.74
CA GLY A 244 -0.58 -17.23 9.54
C GLY A 244 0.19 -16.32 8.59
N ASN A 245 0.09 -16.56 7.29
CA ASN A 245 0.76 -15.73 6.28
C ASN A 245 0.27 -14.29 6.34
N ASP A 246 1.14 -13.32 6.05
CA ASP A 246 0.84 -11.89 6.06
C ASP A 246 0.17 -11.44 7.37
N SER A 247 0.76 -11.77 8.53
CA SER A 247 0.23 -11.48 9.86
C SER A 247 1.21 -10.69 10.72
N PRO A 248 0.78 -10.15 11.89
CA PRO A 248 1.70 -9.47 12.80
C PRO A 248 2.91 -10.32 13.20
N GLU A 249 2.71 -11.64 13.33
CA GLU A 249 3.79 -12.58 13.65
C GLU A 249 4.84 -12.63 12.53
N THR A 250 4.41 -12.78 11.27
CA THR A 250 5.33 -12.86 10.13
C THR A 250 6.06 -11.54 9.89
N SER A 251 5.37 -10.40 10.05
CA SER A 251 6.00 -9.07 9.89
C SER A 251 7.00 -8.77 11.00
N ARG A 252 6.69 -9.13 12.25
CA ARG A 252 7.65 -9.01 13.36
C ARG A 252 8.88 -9.89 13.16
N ALA A 253 8.68 -11.14 12.71
CA ALA A 253 9.78 -12.04 12.37
C ALA A 253 10.66 -11.47 11.24
N ALA A 254 10.06 -10.81 10.24
CA ALA A 254 10.80 -10.14 9.17
C ALA A 254 11.64 -8.97 9.68
N LEU A 255 11.07 -8.07 10.51
CA LEU A 255 11.81 -6.95 11.12
C LEU A 255 13.00 -7.42 11.96
N ASN A 256 12.79 -8.47 12.76
CA ASN A 256 13.86 -9.10 13.54
C ASN A 256 14.95 -9.70 12.64
N ARG A 257 14.56 -10.44 11.59
CA ARG A 257 15.49 -11.02 10.64
C ARG A 257 16.32 -9.93 9.94
N ILE A 258 15.70 -8.86 9.46
CA ILE A 258 16.39 -7.72 8.81
C ILE A 258 17.40 -7.10 9.77
N SER A 259 16.99 -6.84 11.02
CA SER A 259 17.88 -6.29 12.06
C SER A 259 19.09 -7.20 12.30
N ARG A 260 18.85 -8.51 12.37
CA ARG A 260 19.90 -9.53 12.52
C ARG A 260 20.84 -9.57 11.33
N GLU A 261 20.31 -9.55 10.11
CA GLU A 261 21.11 -9.51 8.86
C GLU A 261 22.03 -8.29 8.85
N TRP A 262 21.54 -7.11 9.26
CA TRP A 262 22.36 -5.91 9.36
C TRP A 262 23.46 -6.04 10.41
N ALA A 263 23.15 -6.55 11.60
CA ALA A 263 24.17 -6.75 12.64
C ALA A 263 25.26 -7.74 12.22
N LEU A 264 24.89 -8.84 11.57
CA LEU A 264 25.83 -9.80 11.01
C LEU A 264 26.69 -9.16 9.91
N ALA A 265 26.10 -8.33 9.05
CA ALA A 265 26.83 -7.58 8.02
C ALA A 265 27.81 -6.55 8.61
N ALA A 266 27.49 -5.98 9.78
CA ALA A 266 28.39 -5.13 10.56
C ALA A 266 29.53 -5.91 11.27
N GLY A 267 29.56 -7.24 11.13
CA GLY A 267 30.55 -8.10 11.77
C GLY A 267 30.26 -8.41 13.24
N ALA A 268 29.05 -8.17 13.73
CA ALA A 268 28.62 -8.60 15.05
C ALA A 268 28.26 -10.10 15.07
N HIS A 269 28.22 -10.69 16.25
CA HIS A 269 27.68 -12.02 16.49
C HIS A 269 26.33 -11.89 17.20
N VAL A 270 25.32 -12.62 16.71
CA VAL A 270 23.99 -12.65 17.32
C VAL A 270 23.67 -14.09 17.69
N SER A 271 23.29 -14.34 18.94
CA SER A 271 22.88 -15.69 19.39
C SER A 271 21.57 -16.12 18.72
N ALA A 272 21.33 -17.42 18.52
CA ALA A 272 20.24 -17.93 17.68
C ALA A 272 18.84 -17.46 18.10
N ASP A 273 18.56 -17.44 19.41
CA ASP A 273 17.23 -17.14 19.96
C ASP A 273 17.02 -15.66 20.34
N VAL A 274 18.02 -14.82 20.08
CA VAL A 274 17.98 -13.40 20.46
C VAL A 274 17.11 -12.58 19.51
N GLN A 275 16.17 -11.84 20.08
CA GLN A 275 15.43 -10.79 19.39
C GLN A 275 16.27 -9.50 19.34
N LEU A 276 16.63 -9.10 18.13
CA LEU A 276 17.24 -7.81 17.84
C LEU A 276 16.23 -6.96 17.06
N GLU A 277 16.02 -5.74 17.51
CA GLU A 277 15.25 -4.70 16.81
C GLU A 277 16.11 -3.45 16.69
N ILE A 278 16.05 -2.78 15.55
CA ILE A 278 16.81 -1.56 15.27
C ILE A 278 15.82 -0.45 14.96
N SER A 279 15.82 0.58 15.80
CA SER A 279 15.06 1.80 15.58
C SER A 279 15.52 2.49 14.29
N PRO A 280 14.61 3.02 13.46
CA PRO A 280 14.97 3.88 12.33
C PRO A 280 15.76 5.14 12.75
N LEU A 281 15.68 5.56 14.01
CA LEU A 281 16.49 6.66 14.55
C LEU A 281 17.94 6.23 14.87
N PHE A 282 18.16 4.92 15.08
CA PHE A 282 19.48 4.37 15.31
C PHE A 282 20.20 4.04 14.00
N ALA A 283 19.53 3.44 13.03
CA ALA A 283 20.09 3.21 11.70
C ALA A 283 18.97 3.01 10.66
N LEU A 284 19.12 3.62 9.49
CA LEU A 284 18.18 3.47 8.36
C LEU A 284 18.55 2.28 7.44
N ASP A 285 19.80 1.83 7.48
CA ASP A 285 20.28 0.69 6.71
C ASP A 285 21.48 0.00 7.39
N ALA A 286 21.93 -1.10 6.78
CA ALA A 286 23.09 -1.87 7.25
C ALA A 286 24.40 -1.07 7.24
N GLU A 287 24.57 -0.13 6.29
CA GLU A 287 25.79 0.66 6.19
C GLU A 287 25.88 1.70 7.31
N GLU A 288 24.77 2.31 7.68
CA GLU A 288 24.67 3.19 8.83
C GLU A 288 24.88 2.42 10.14
N LEU A 289 24.29 1.23 10.26
CA LEU A 289 24.48 0.37 11.43
C LEU A 289 25.96 0.01 11.62
N ALA A 290 26.66 -0.37 10.54
CA ALA A 290 28.07 -0.76 10.59
C ALA A 290 29.01 0.38 11.06
N LYS A 291 28.56 1.65 11.00
CA LYS A 291 29.31 2.79 11.55
C LYS A 291 29.14 2.92 13.07
N LYS A 292 28.10 2.31 13.64
CA LYS A 292 27.68 2.44 15.04
C LYS A 292 27.95 1.17 15.86
N VAL A 293 27.90 0.00 15.21
CA VAL A 293 28.18 -1.31 15.82
C VAL A 293 29.57 -1.78 15.41
N ALA A 294 30.43 -2.01 16.39
CA ALA A 294 31.79 -2.48 16.13
C ALA A 294 31.80 -3.97 15.71
N PRO A 295 32.68 -4.38 14.78
CA PRO A 295 32.92 -5.79 14.52
C PRO A 295 33.31 -6.55 15.79
N GLY A 296 32.74 -7.74 15.97
CA GLY A 296 32.92 -8.56 17.17
C GLY A 296 31.98 -8.22 18.34
N THR A 297 31.04 -7.27 18.16
CA THR A 297 29.99 -7.04 19.16
C THR A 297 29.16 -8.30 19.36
N GLU A 298 28.90 -8.69 20.61
CA GLU A 298 28.13 -9.89 20.96
C GLU A 298 26.71 -9.51 21.42
N PHE A 299 25.69 -9.99 20.71
CA PHE A 299 24.29 -9.88 21.10
C PHE A 299 23.80 -11.24 21.63
N SER A 300 23.78 -11.38 22.96
CA SER A 300 23.44 -12.62 23.68
C SER A 300 22.12 -12.57 24.45
N ALA A 301 21.44 -11.42 24.47
CA ALA A 301 20.11 -11.24 25.03
C ALA A 301 19.29 -10.30 24.14
N ASP A 302 17.96 -10.37 24.25
CA ASP A 302 17.04 -9.53 23.51
C ASP A 302 17.40 -8.04 23.69
N VAL A 303 17.45 -7.32 22.57
CA VAL A 303 17.94 -5.94 22.55
C VAL A 303 17.24 -5.11 21.47
N VAL A 304 16.95 -3.87 21.85
CA VAL A 304 16.52 -2.82 20.93
C VAL A 304 17.64 -1.79 20.84
N LEU A 305 18.10 -1.51 19.63
CA LEU A 305 19.04 -0.41 19.36
C LEU A 305 18.22 0.83 19.01
N ALA A 306 18.23 1.84 19.87
CA ALA A 306 17.44 3.06 19.73
C ALA A 306 18.28 4.33 19.89
#